data_AF-A0A950MRM1-F1
#
_entry.id   AF-A0A950MRM1-F1
#
_cell.length_a   1.000
_cell.length_b   1.000
_cell.length_c   1.000
_cell.angle_alpha   90.00
_cell.angle_beta   90.00
_cell.angle_gamma   90.00
#
_symmetry.space_group_name_H-M   'P 1'
#
loop_
_entity.id
_entity.type
_entity.pdbx_description
1 polymer ?
#
loop_
_entity_poly.entity_id
_entity_poly.type
_entity_poly.pdbx_seq_one_letter_code
_entity_poly.pdbx_strand_id
1 'polypeptide(L)'
;MYDCLQDSCSDFSFAVYDAVGRKRPLQGSLTATPLCADTTLPLQELLDFATRLGYDSQLDASQLTIHEVGLVDALAINSRFGKDLIISCDLRRETPVLF
;
A
#
# COMPACT_ATOMS: atom_id res chain seq x y z
N MET A 1 15.15 13.14 49.94
CA MET A 1 15.37 12.13 48.89
C MET A 1 14.27 12.39 47.88
N TYR A 2 14.61 12.98 46.72
CA TYR A 2 13.61 13.42 45.73
C TYR A 2 13.13 12.21 44.93
N ASP A 3 11.82 11.93 44.98
CA ASP A 3 11.16 10.91 44.17
C ASP A 3 11.01 11.43 42.74
N CYS A 4 11.91 11.00 41.84
CA CYS A 4 11.84 11.29 40.40
C CYS A 4 10.83 10.41 39.64
N LEU A 5 9.85 9.80 40.34
CA LEU A 5 8.95 8.79 39.76
C LEU A 5 7.66 9.37 39.16
N GLN A 6 7.58 10.68 38.97
CA GLN A 6 6.37 11.33 38.46
C GLN A 6 6.63 12.34 37.34
N ASP A 7 7.71 12.16 36.59
CA ASP A 7 7.87 12.84 35.30
C ASP A 7 7.33 11.94 34.19
N SER A 8 6.00 11.81 34.14
CA SER A 8 5.31 11.23 32.99
C SER A 8 5.45 12.22 31.84
N CYS A 9 6.47 12.03 31.00
CA CYS A 9 6.67 12.80 29.79
C CYS A 9 5.58 12.45 28.76
N SER A 10 4.39 13.04 28.93
CA SER A 10 3.27 12.96 27.99
C SER A 10 3.16 14.23 27.13
N ASP A 11 4.29 14.88 26.84
CA ASP A 11 4.33 16.18 26.15
C ASP A 11 4.88 16.07 24.71
N PHE A 12 4.63 14.93 24.06
CA PHE A 12 4.79 14.75 22.61
C PHE A 12 3.53 14.13 21.99
N SER A 13 2.38 14.74 22.21
CA SER A 13 1.18 14.43 21.43
C SER A 13 0.48 15.69 20.97
N PHE A 14 1.18 16.46 20.14
CA PHE A 14 0.51 17.28 19.12
C PHE A 14 0.05 16.39 17.97
N ALA A 15 -0.89 15.48 18.26
CA ALA A 15 -1.81 15.05 17.23
C ALA A 15 -2.99 16.03 17.35
N VAL A 16 -2.99 17.06 16.51
CA VAL A 16 -4.20 17.88 16.30
C VAL A 16 -5.26 16.91 15.79
N TYR A 17 -6.06 16.43 16.73
CA TYR A 17 -7.10 15.41 16.59
C TYR A 17 -8.42 16.00 16.07
N ASP A 18 -8.35 17.16 15.40
CA ASP A 18 -9.53 17.96 15.10
C ASP A 18 -9.57 18.38 13.63
N ALA A 19 -10.13 17.49 12.81
CA ALA A 19 -11.09 17.85 11.77
C ALA A 19 -11.78 16.57 11.30
N VAL A 20 -13.09 16.51 11.48
CA VAL A 20 -14.01 15.39 11.21
C VAL A 20 -14.06 15.06 9.71
N GLY A 21 -13.04 14.38 9.20
CA GLY A 21 -12.97 13.83 7.85
C GLY A 21 -12.42 12.42 7.92
N ARG A 22 -13.10 11.44 7.27
CA ARG A 22 -12.58 10.08 7.18
C ARG A 22 -11.10 10.13 6.76
N LYS A 23 -10.20 9.46 7.50
CA LYS A 23 -8.79 9.34 7.10
C LYS A 23 -8.79 8.86 5.65
N ARG A 24 -8.20 9.64 4.73
CA ARG A 24 -8.04 9.21 3.34
C ARG A 24 -7.33 7.85 3.35
N PRO A 25 -7.84 6.85 2.62
CA PRO A 25 -7.23 5.53 2.60
C PRO A 25 -5.80 5.64 2.06
N LEU A 26 -4.93 4.74 2.52
CA LEU A 26 -3.59 4.59 1.96
C LEU A 26 -3.73 4.09 0.51
N GLN A 27 -3.09 4.81 -0.41
CA GLN A 27 -3.11 4.53 -1.85
C GLN A 27 -1.69 4.66 -2.40
N GLY A 28 -1.38 3.96 -3.48
CA GLY A 28 -0.10 4.09 -4.15
C GLY A 28 0.14 3.04 -5.21
N SER A 29 1.40 2.69 -5.42
CA SER A 29 1.80 1.78 -6.50
C SER A 29 2.05 0.38 -5.96
N LEU A 30 1.54 -0.63 -6.67
CA LEU A 30 1.84 -2.03 -6.44
C LEU A 30 2.65 -2.56 -7.62
N THR A 31 3.81 -3.14 -7.34
CA THR A 31 4.61 -3.84 -8.33
C THR A 31 4.60 -5.34 -8.06
N ALA A 32 4.53 -6.13 -9.13
CA ALA A 32 4.56 -7.58 -9.07
C ALA A 32 5.56 -8.13 -10.09
N THR A 33 6.35 -9.11 -9.66
CA THR A 33 7.29 -9.85 -10.50
C THR A 33 7.09 -11.35 -10.24
N PRO A 34 7.33 -12.23 -11.22
CA PRO A 34 7.11 -13.66 -11.03
C PRO A 34 8.20 -14.23 -10.12
N LEU A 35 7.82 -15.16 -9.25
CA LEU A 35 8.78 -15.84 -8.36
C LEU A 35 9.75 -16.74 -9.14
N CYS A 36 9.28 -17.32 -10.25
CA CYS A 36 10.08 -18.08 -11.21
C CYS A 36 10.09 -17.36 -12.56
N ALA A 37 11.28 -17.21 -13.17
CA ALA A 37 11.45 -16.46 -14.42
C ALA A 37 10.71 -17.06 -15.63
N ASP A 38 10.35 -18.33 -15.58
CA ASP A 38 9.73 -19.05 -16.72
C ASP A 38 8.20 -18.91 -16.78
N THR A 39 7.58 -18.23 -15.81
CA THR A 39 6.11 -18.15 -15.70
C THR A 39 5.61 -16.72 -15.78
N THR A 40 5.03 -16.34 -16.92
CA THR A 40 4.35 -15.05 -17.12
C THR A 40 2.83 -15.12 -16.84
N LEU A 41 2.28 -16.33 -16.79
CA LEU A 41 0.84 -16.56 -16.61
C LEU A 41 0.27 -15.90 -15.33
N PRO A 42 0.94 -15.96 -14.16
CA PRO A 42 0.44 -15.28 -12.97
C PRO A 42 0.41 -13.75 -13.09
N LEU A 43 1.34 -13.14 -13.85
CA LEU A 43 1.30 -11.71 -14.13
C LEU A 43 0.11 -11.33 -15.01
N GLN A 44 -0.19 -12.17 -16.01
CA GLN A 44 -1.33 -11.95 -16.89
C GLN A 44 -2.66 -12.07 -16.12
N GLU A 45 -2.79 -13.07 -15.24
CA GLU A 45 -3.98 -13.21 -14.40
C GLU A 45 -4.16 -12.03 -13.42
N LEU A 46 -3.06 -11.52 -12.88
CA LEU A 46 -3.09 -10.32 -12.04
C LEU A 46 -3.47 -9.08 -12.84
N LEU A 47 -2.95 -8.92 -14.06
CA LEU A 47 -3.33 -7.84 -14.97
C LEU A 47 -4.85 -7.87 -15.26
N ASP A 48 -5.38 -9.02 -15.66
CA ASP A 48 -6.82 -9.20 -15.92
C ASP A 48 -7.67 -8.96 -14.67
N PHE A 49 -7.14 -9.30 -13.49
CA PHE A 49 -7.79 -8.98 -12.22
C PHE A 49 -7.81 -7.48 -11.94
N ALA A 50 -6.68 -6.80 -12.11
CA ALA A 50 -6.54 -5.35 -11.90
C ALA A 50 -7.44 -4.54 -12.86
N THR A 51 -7.45 -4.90 -14.14
CA THR A 51 -8.31 -4.26 -15.15
C THR A 51 -9.80 -4.42 -14.81
N ARG A 52 -10.22 -5.59 -14.29
CA ARG A 52 -11.61 -5.79 -13.84
C ARG A 52 -12.01 -4.93 -12.65
N LEU A 53 -11.06 -4.60 -11.78
CA LEU A 53 -11.25 -3.66 -10.68
C LEU A 53 -11.19 -2.19 -11.12
N GLY A 54 -10.85 -1.93 -12.39
CA GLY A 54 -10.74 -0.59 -12.96
C GLY A 54 -9.42 0.12 -12.64
N TYR A 55 -8.39 -0.63 -12.20
CA TYR A 55 -7.07 -0.07 -11.97
C TYR A 55 -6.34 0.20 -13.28
N ASP A 56 -5.56 1.29 -13.29
CA ASP A 56 -4.56 1.53 -14.33
C ASP A 56 -3.32 0.69 -14.04
N SER A 57 -2.78 0.07 -15.08
CA SER A 57 -1.73 -0.93 -14.95
C SER A 57 -0.84 -0.98 -16.17
N GLN A 58 0.47 -1.07 -15.94
CA GLN A 58 1.50 -1.19 -16.96
C GLN A 58 2.21 -2.53 -16.81
N LEU A 59 2.16 -3.36 -17.84
CA LEU A 59 2.91 -4.61 -17.92
C LEU A 59 4.16 -4.41 -18.79
N ASP A 60 5.33 -4.57 -18.18
CA ASP A 60 6.61 -4.70 -18.87
C ASP A 60 7.01 -6.19 -18.95
N ALA A 61 8.10 -6.51 -19.65
CA ALA A 61 8.49 -7.88 -20.00
C ALA A 61 8.58 -8.89 -18.82
N SER A 62 8.79 -8.42 -17.59
CA SER A 62 8.90 -9.26 -16.39
C SER A 62 8.29 -8.65 -15.13
N GLN A 63 7.57 -7.53 -15.26
CA GLN A 63 7.04 -6.79 -14.12
C GLN A 63 5.70 -6.16 -14.48
N LEU A 64 4.74 -6.25 -13.57
CA LEU A 64 3.49 -5.53 -13.62
C LEU A 64 3.50 -4.43 -12.58
N THR A 65 3.13 -3.21 -12.98
CA THR A 65 2.89 -2.08 -12.07
C THR A 65 1.40 -1.73 -12.12
N ILE A 66 0.77 -1.55 -10.96
CA ILE A 66 -0.63 -1.14 -10.80
C ILE A 66 -0.65 0.14 -9.99
N HIS A 67 -1.36 1.16 -10.47
CA HIS A 67 -1.40 2.49 -9.87
C HIS A 67 -2.63 2.69 -8.98
N GLU A 68 -2.52 3.62 -8.02
CA GLU A 68 -3.59 4.03 -7.10
C GLU A 68 -4.25 2.89 -6.31
N VAL A 69 -3.50 1.81 -6.06
CA VAL A 69 -3.99 0.64 -5.32
C VAL A 69 -4.17 0.99 -3.84
N GLY A 70 -5.37 0.73 -3.32
CA GLY A 70 -5.67 0.89 -1.89
C GLY A 70 -5.09 -0.25 -1.05
N LEU A 71 -4.80 0.01 0.24
CA LEU A 71 -4.27 -1.02 1.16
C LEU A 71 -5.07 -2.33 1.17
N VAL A 72 -6.40 -2.24 1.21
CA VAL A 72 -7.28 -3.43 1.28
C VAL A 72 -7.11 -4.30 0.03
N ASP A 73 -7.07 -3.69 -1.14
CA ASP A 73 -6.91 -4.39 -2.40
C ASP A 73 -5.48 -4.92 -2.58
N ALA A 74 -4.46 -4.18 -2.13
CA ALA A 74 -3.08 -4.66 -2.11
C ALA A 74 -2.93 -5.93 -1.26
N LEU A 75 -3.57 -5.98 -0.08
CA LEU A 75 -3.58 -7.17 0.76
C LEU A 75 -4.35 -8.33 0.12
N ALA A 76 -5.48 -8.04 -0.53
CA ALA A 76 -6.25 -9.05 -1.26
C ALA A 76 -5.44 -9.64 -2.43
N ILE A 77 -4.78 -8.79 -3.21
CA ILE A 77 -3.86 -9.18 -4.30
C ILE A 77 -2.74 -10.05 -3.73
N ASN A 78 -2.08 -9.62 -2.65
CA ASN A 78 -1.02 -10.40 -2.01
C ASN A 78 -1.51 -11.77 -1.52
N SER A 79 -2.70 -11.83 -0.92
CA SER A 79 -3.26 -13.10 -0.45
C SER A 79 -3.54 -14.09 -1.58
N ARG A 80 -3.90 -13.57 -2.77
CA ARG A 80 -4.30 -14.37 -3.92
C ARG A 80 -3.11 -14.81 -4.78
N PHE A 81 -2.16 -13.93 -5.01
CA PHE A 81 -1.06 -14.14 -5.96
C PHE A 81 0.32 -14.26 -5.31
N GLY A 82 0.45 -13.98 -4.01
CA GLY A 82 1.74 -13.97 -3.31
C GLY A 82 2.45 -15.32 -3.18
N LYS A 83 1.85 -16.42 -3.66
CA LYS A 83 2.52 -17.72 -3.80
C LYS A 83 3.35 -17.81 -5.06
N ASP A 84 2.94 -17.11 -6.11
CA ASP A 84 3.51 -17.20 -7.46
C ASP A 84 4.21 -15.90 -7.88
N LEU A 85 3.90 -14.79 -7.20
CA LEU A 85 4.44 -13.46 -7.46
C LEU A 85 5.14 -12.89 -6.22
N ILE A 86 6.25 -12.20 -6.45
CA ILE A 86 6.85 -11.27 -5.48
C ILE A 86 6.12 -9.93 -5.63
N ILE A 87 5.40 -9.52 -4.58
CA ILE A 87 4.57 -8.32 -4.57
C ILE A 87 5.21 -7.28 -3.64
N SER A 88 5.46 -6.09 -4.17
CA SER A 88 5.92 -4.92 -3.43
C SER A 88 4.90 -3.80 -3.58
N CYS A 89 4.70 -3.01 -2.52
CA CYS A 89 3.73 -1.91 -2.56
C CYS A 89 4.26 -0.70 -1.80
N ASP A 90 4.27 0.46 -2.46
CA ASP A 90 4.57 1.76 -1.87
C ASP A 90 3.24 2.50 -1.68
N LEU A 91 2.76 2.54 -0.44
CA LEU A 91 1.51 3.20 -0.08
C LEU A 91 1.79 4.49 0.66
N ARG A 92 1.18 5.57 0.18
CA ARG A 92 1.28 6.89 0.79
C ARG A 92 -0.10 7.33 1.23
N ARG A 93 -0.12 8.14 2.28
CA ARG A 93 -1.29 8.95 2.59
C ARG A 93 -1.08 10.27 1.87
N GLU A 94 -2.01 10.64 0.99
CA GLU A 94 -1.98 11.98 0.42
C GLU A 94 -1.99 13.00 1.56
N THR A 95 -0.89 13.73 1.71
CA THR A 95 -0.84 14.90 2.59
C THR A 95 -1.64 16.01 1.90
N PRO A 96 -2.59 16.66 2.59
CA PRO A 96 -3.27 17.80 2.00
C PRO A 96 -2.21 18.84 1.62
N VAL A 97 -2.20 19.26 0.36
CA VAL A 97 -1.37 20.38 -0.08
C VAL A 97 -1.92 21.61 0.64
N LEU A 98 -1.17 22.12 1.62
CA LEU A 98 -1.45 23.41 2.25
C LEU A 98 -0.85 24.47 1.32
N PHE A 99 -1.72 25.24 0.65
CA PHE A 99 -1.34 26.44 -0.12
C PHE A 99 -1.40 27.67 0.78
#